data_AF-A0A257SNA2-F1
#
_entry.id   AF-A0A257SNA2-F1
#
_cell.length_a   1.000
_cell.length_b   1.000
_cell.length_c   1.000
_cell.angle_alpha   90.00
_cell.angle_beta   90.00
_cell.angle_gamma   90.00
#
_symmetry.space_group_name_H-M   'P 1'
#
loop_
_entity.id
_entity.type
_entity.pdbx_description
1 polymer ?
#
loop_
_entity_poly.entity_id
_entity_poly.type
_entity_poly.pdbx_seq_one_letter_code
_entity_poly.pdbx_strand_id
1 'polypeptide(L)' 'MTLAHVLPIALLGGVAGLDTVSFPQAMISRPLVAATLGGMLAGAPMHGLLVGAVLELIALETLPVGASR' A
#
# COMPACT_ATOMS: atom_id res chain seq x y z
N MET A 1 -13.51 15.23 -0.13
CA MET A 1 -12.76 14.50 -1.18
C MET A 1 -13.45 14.71 -2.52
N THR A 2 -12.74 15.21 -3.52
CA THR A 2 -13.26 15.33 -4.90
C THR A 2 -12.81 14.12 -5.74
N LEU A 3 -13.41 13.90 -6.92
CA LEU A 3 -13.02 12.82 -7.82
C LEU A 3 -11.54 12.86 -8.19
N ALA A 4 -10.98 14.06 -8.36
CA ALA A 4 -9.55 14.27 -8.63
C ALA A 4 -8.63 13.74 -7.51
N HIS A 5 -9.10 13.70 -6.26
CA HIS A 5 -8.36 13.12 -5.14
C HIS A 5 -8.55 11.60 -5.04
N VAL A 6 -9.73 11.10 -5.39
CA VAL A 6 -10.07 9.67 -5.26
C VAL A 6 -9.42 8.84 -6.37
N LEU A 7 -9.40 9.36 -7.60
CA LEU A 7 -8.87 8.64 -8.76
C LEU A 7 -7.42 8.15 -8.55
N PRO A 8 -6.44 8.97 -8.15
CA PRO A 8 -5.08 8.50 -7.94
C PRO A 8 -4.96 7.50 -6.78
N ILE A 9 -5.76 7.66 -5.71
CA ILE A 9 -5.78 6.71 -4.59
C ILE A 9 -6.34 5.35 -5.06
N ALA A 10 -7.39 5.35 -5.88
CA ALA A 10 -7.96 4.13 -6.45
C ALA A 10 -6.98 3.44 -7.41
N LEU A 11 -6.27 4.19 -8.24
CA LEU A 11 -5.23 3.65 -9.12
C LEU A 11 -4.09 3.02 -8.32
N LEU A 12 -3.63 3.69 -7.26
CA LEU A 12 -2.62 3.15 -6.34
C LEU A 12 -3.11 1.83 -5.71
N GLY A 13 -4.35 1.79 -5.24
CA GLY A 13 -4.96 0.58 -4.69
C GLY A 13 -5.03 -0.56 -5.72
N GLY A 14 -5.36 -0.24 -6.97
CA GLY A 14 -5.34 -1.21 -8.08
C GLY A 14 -3.95 -1.77 -8.34
N VAL A 15 -2.93 -0.92 -8.44
CA VAL A 15 -1.53 -1.33 -8.64
C VAL A 15 -1.03 -2.17 -7.46
N ALA A 16 -1.30 -1.75 -6.22
CA ALA A 16 -0.96 -2.52 -5.02
C ALA A 16 -1.66 -3.88 -5.00
N GLY A 17 -2.92 -3.95 -5.45
CA GLY A 17 -3.64 -5.22 -5.60
C GLY A 17 -2.97 -6.14 -6.63
N LEU A 18 -2.58 -5.62 -7.80
CA LEU A 18 -1.88 -6.40 -8.82
C LEU A 18 -0.50 -6.89 -8.37
N ASP A 19 0.19 -6.08 -7.56
CA ASP A 19 1.50 -6.40 -6.98
C ASP A 19 1.47 -7.64 -6.07
N THR A 20 0.30 -7.97 -5.49
CA THR A 20 0.14 -9.17 -4.64
C THR A 20 0.17 -10.49 -5.41
N VAL A 21 -0.20 -10.51 -6.69
CA VAL A 21 -0.49 -11.77 -7.41
C VAL A 21 0.11 -11.90 -8.80
N SER A 22 0.41 -10.80 -9.52
CA SER A 22 0.67 -10.88 -10.95
C SER A 22 1.98 -10.22 -11.39
N PHE A 23 2.07 -8.90 -11.29
CA PHE A 23 3.20 -8.09 -11.76
C PHE A 23 3.05 -6.72 -11.10
N PRO A 24 4.13 -6.07 -10.60
CA PRO A 24 5.55 -6.40 -10.77
C PRO A 24 6.19 -7.20 -9.62
N GLN A 25 5.47 -7.53 -8.54
CA GLN A 25 6.04 -8.13 -7.33
C GLN A 25 7.17 -7.28 -6.71
N ALA A 26 7.01 -5.96 -6.78
CA ALA A 26 7.96 -4.95 -6.33
C ALA A 26 7.72 -4.52 -4.86
N MET A 27 6.94 -5.29 -4.10
CA MET A 27 6.59 -5.00 -2.70
C MET A 27 5.81 -3.68 -2.50
N ILE A 28 5.09 -3.22 -3.52
CA ILE A 28 4.21 -2.03 -3.43
C ILE A 28 3.00 -2.32 -2.54
N SER A 29 2.53 -3.57 -2.54
CA SER A 29 1.44 -4.07 -1.72
C SER A 29 1.72 -4.05 -0.21
N ARG A 30 3.00 -3.91 0.20
CA ARG A 30 3.37 -3.86 1.61
C ARG A 30 2.79 -2.60 2.28
N PRO A 31 2.21 -2.71 3.49
CA PRO A 31 1.62 -1.58 4.20
C PRO A 31 2.53 -0.36 4.30
N LEU A 32 3.83 -0.55 4.54
CA LEU A 32 4.81 0.53 4.62
C LEU A 32 4.84 1.34 3.33
N VAL A 33 4.91 0.68 2.18
CA VAL A 33 5.02 1.33 0.86
C VAL A 33 3.67 1.92 0.46
N ALA A 34 2.59 1.12 0.51
CA ALA A 34 1.26 1.54 0.12
C ALA A 34 0.74 2.73 0.94
N ALA A 35 0.90 2.72 2.26
CA ALA A 35 0.44 3.80 3.13
C ALA A 35 1.29 5.08 2.95
N THR A 36 2.60 4.96 2.71
CA THR A 36 3.46 6.12 2.42
C THR A 36 3.04 6.80 1.12
N LEU A 37 2.79 6.02 0.06
CA LEU A 37 2.31 6.55 -1.22
C LEU A 37 0.89 7.14 -1.10
N GLY A 38 0.00 6.49 -0.36
CA GLY A 38 -1.34 7.01 -0.07
C GLY A 38 -1.28 8.33 0.72
N GLY A 39 -0.40 8.41 1.72
CA GLY A 39 -0.13 9.63 2.48
C GLY A 39 0.45 10.74 1.60
N MET A 40 1.34 10.41 0.67
CA MET A 40 1.88 11.37 -0.31
C MET A 40 0.77 11.95 -1.20
N LEU A 41 -0.13 11.11 -1.73
CA LEU A 41 -1.30 11.56 -2.50
C LEU A 41 -2.28 12.40 -1.68
N ALA A 42 -2.32 12.18 -0.36
CA ALA A 42 -3.11 12.97 0.59
C ALA A 42 -2.39 14.23 1.11
N GLY A 43 -1.15 14.50 0.68
CA GLY A 43 -0.35 15.66 1.13
C GLY A 43 0.29 15.49 2.51
N ALA A 44 0.28 14.29 3.08
CA ALA A 44 0.80 13.97 4.41
C ALA A 44 1.71 12.71 4.39
N PRO A 45 2.84 12.71 3.65
CA PRO A 45 3.68 11.52 3.46
C PRO A 45 4.22 10.94 4.77
N MET A 46 4.65 11.78 5.73
CA MET A 46 5.18 11.31 7.01
C MET A 46 4.12 10.62 7.88
N HIS A 47 2.87 11.07 7.82
CA HIS A 47 1.78 10.40 8.52
C HIS A 47 1.49 9.04 7.88
N GLY A 48 1.50 8.98 6.54
CA GLY A 48 1.39 7.72 5.79
C GLY A 48 2.51 6.73 6.12
N LEU A 49 3.76 7.21 6.23
CA LEU A 49 4.91 6.40 6.64
C LEU A 49 4.74 5.82 8.05
N LEU A 50 4.32 6.64 9.02
CA LEU A 50 4.12 6.19 10.40
C LEU A 50 3.01 5.14 10.49
N VAL A 51 1.87 5.38 9.84
CA VAL A 51 0.77 4.40 9.77
C VAL A 51 1.24 3.12 9.08
N GLY A 52 1.93 3.25 7.96
CA GLY A 52 2.49 2.13 7.21
C GLY A 52 3.45 1.30 8.04
N ALA A 53 4.36 1.93 8.78
CA ALA A 53 5.32 1.23 9.65
C ALA A 53 4.61 0.42 10.75
N VAL A 54 3.58 1.00 11.40
CA VAL A 54 2.80 0.29 12.42
C VAL A 54 2.07 -0.92 11.80
N LEU A 55 1.44 -0.74 10.64
CA LEU A 55 0.75 -1.83 9.94
C LEU A 55 1.72 -2.89 9.42
N GLU A 56 2.93 -2.50 9.01
CA GLU A 56 3.97 -3.42 8.56
C GLU A 56 4.40 -4.36 9.69
N LEU A 57 4.51 -3.86 10.92
CA LEU A 57 4.83 -4.71 12.08
C LEU A 57 3.79 -5.82 12.28
N ILE A 58 2.52 -5.56 11.96
CA ILE A 58 1.44 -6.55 11.99
C ILE A 58 1.56 -7.50 10.78
N ALA A 59 1.80 -6.95 9.59
CA ALA A 59 1.91 -7.73 8.36
C ALA A 59 3.14 -8.65 8.31
N LEU A 60 4.20 -8.37 9.09
CA LEU A 60 5.38 -9.24 9.18
C LEU A 60 5.08 -10.61 9.80
N GLU A 61 3.99 -10.77 10.56
CA GLU A 61 3.54 -12.08 11.07
C GLU A 61 3.04 -12.98 9.93
N THR A 62 2.50 -12.37 8.88
CA THR A 62 2.00 -13.07 7.69
C THR A 62 3.08 -13.14 6.62
N LEU A 63 3.82 -14.25 6.56
CA LEU A 63 4.68 -14.52 5.40
C LEU A 63 3.82 -15.13 4.28
N PRO A 64 3.78 -14.52 3.08
CA PRO A 64 3.02 -15.07 1.95
C PRO A 64 3.77 -16.28 1.39
N VAL A 65 3.50 -17.47 1.95
CA VAL A 65 4.06 -18.74 1.50
C VAL A 65 2.98 -19.48 0.69
N GLY A 66 3.29 -19.86 -0.55
CA GLY A 66 2.42 -20.72 -1.35
C GLY A 66 1.04 -20.14 -1.70
N ALA A 67 0.92 -18.82 -1.83
CA ALA A 67 -0.35 -18.10 -2.02
C ALA A 67 -1.36 -18.27 -0.87
N SER A 68 -0.94 -18.76 0.31
CA SER A 68 -1.75 -18.64 1.52
C SER A 68 -1.65 -17.22 2.03
N ARG A 69 -2.80 -16.58 2.19
CA ARG A 69 -2.97 -15.27 2.82
C ARG A 69 -3.87 -15.44 4.03
#